data_AF-A0A358M694-F1
#
_entry.id   AF-A0A358M694-F1
#
_cell.length_a   1.000
_cell.length_b   1.000
_cell.length_c   1.000
_cell.angle_alpha   90.00
_cell.angle_beta   90.00
_cell.angle_gamma   90.00
#
_symmetry.space_group_name_H-M   'P 1'
#
loop_
_entity.id
_entity.type
_entity.pdbx_description
1 polymer ?
#
loop_
_entity_poly.entity_id
_entity_poly.type
_entity_poly.pdbx_seq_one_letter_code
_entity_poly.pdbx_strand_id
1 'polypeptide(L)' 'MSILVDTNTRLIVQGITGREGTFHTEQMLEYGTNVVAGVTPGKGGQTVLGVPVF' A
#
# COMPACT_ATOMS: atom_id res chain seq x y z
N MET A 1 -19.55 -10.58 -8.05
CA MET A 1 -18.95 -10.21 -9.35
C MET A 1 -18.46 -8.78 -9.21
N SER A 2 -17.15 -8.57 -9.20
CA SER A 2 -16.54 -7.24 -9.19
C SER A 2 -16.42 -6.71 -10.62
N ILE A 3 -16.26 -5.38 -10.77
CA ILE A 3 -16.12 -4.73 -12.09
C ILE A 3 -14.68 -4.28 -12.33
N LEU A 4 -14.07 -3.57 -11.38
CA LEU A 4 -12.75 -2.93 -11.57
C LEU A 4 -11.63 -3.60 -10.78
N VAL A 5 -11.90 -4.05 -9.56
CA VAL A 5 -10.89 -4.60 -8.63
C VAL A 5 -11.42 -5.87 -7.98
N ASP A 6 -10.51 -6.79 -7.69
CA ASP A 6 -10.78 -8.07 -7.06
C ASP A 6 -9.64 -8.48 -6.12
N THR A 7 -9.72 -9.68 -5.55
CA THR A 7 -8.70 -10.21 -4.62
C THR A 7 -7.34 -10.45 -5.27
N ASN A 8 -7.26 -10.48 -6.61
CA ASN A 8 -6.00 -10.64 -7.34
C ASN A 8 -5.36 -9.29 -7.70
N THR A 9 -6.08 -8.18 -7.48
CA THR A 9 -5.60 -6.84 -7.81
C THR A 9 -4.40 -6.48 -6.95
N ARG A 10 -3.27 -6.15 -7.60
CA ARG A 10 -2.06 -5.67 -6.92
C ARG A 10 -2.10 -4.16 -6.83
N LEU A 11 -2.09 -3.62 -5.62
CA LEU A 11 -2.23 -2.19 -5.35
C LEU A 11 -0.91 -1.59 -4.87
N ILE A 12 -0.62 -0.36 -5.29
CA ILE A 12 0.47 0.45 -4.72
C ILE A 12 -0.08 1.70 -4.04
N VAL A 13 0.61 2.18 -3.01
CA VAL A 13 0.23 3.41 -2.29
C VAL A 13 1.28 4.49 -2.52
N GLN A 14 0.90 5.54 -3.27
CA GLN A 14 1.72 6.74 -3.40
C GLN A 14 1.54 7.62 -2.17
N GLY A 15 2.64 8.03 -1.53
CA GLY A 15 2.60 8.75 -0.26
C GLY A 15 2.41 7.84 0.96
N ILE A 16 2.78 6.56 0.86
CA ILE A 16 2.62 5.56 1.95
C ILE A 16 3.25 5.99 3.28
N THR A 17 4.32 6.80 3.24
CA THR A 17 5.00 7.25 4.46
C THR A 17 4.36 8.49 5.10
N GLY A 18 3.33 9.07 4.48
CA GLY A 18 2.54 10.16 5.04
C GLY A 18 1.53 9.64 6.06
N ARG A 19 1.06 10.50 6.98
CA ARG A 19 0.16 10.09 8.07
C ARG A 19 -1.09 9.34 7.58
N GLU A 20 -1.80 9.91 6.61
CA GLU A 20 -3.02 9.30 6.05
C GLU A 20 -2.70 8.07 5.18
N GLY A 21 -1.57 8.11 4.46
CA GLY A 21 -1.10 6.99 3.65
C GLY A 21 -0.83 5.76 4.50
N THR A 22 -0.08 5.91 5.61
CA THR A 22 0.17 4.84 6.57
C THR A 22 -1.14 4.34 7.19
N PHE A 23 -1.98 5.26 7.70
CA PHE A 23 -3.22 4.92 8.39
C PHE A 23 -4.18 4.08 7.53
N HIS A 24 -4.44 4.50 6.29
CA HIS A 24 -5.31 3.72 5.40
C HIS A 24 -4.63 2.45 4.88
N THR A 25 -3.31 2.43 4.71
CA THR A 25 -2.60 1.21 4.30
C THR A 25 -2.72 0.13 5.36
N GLU A 26 -2.63 0.48 6.64
CA GLU A 26 -2.84 -0.46 7.74
C GLU A 26 -4.22 -1.12 7.67
N GLN A 27 -5.27 -0.32 7.51
CA GLN A 27 -6.64 -0.81 7.35
C GLN A 27 -6.83 -1.65 6.08
N MET A 28 -6.20 -1.26 4.96
CA MET A 28 -6.25 -2.01 3.70
C MET A 28 -5.62 -3.41 3.86
N LEU A 29 -4.48 -3.50 4.53
CA LEU A 29 -3.79 -4.75 4.81
C LEU A 29 -4.61 -5.65 5.74
N GLU A 30 -5.16 -5.09 6.82
CA GLU A 30 -6.04 -5.82 7.74
C GLU A 30 -7.30 -6.35 7.04
N TYR A 31 -7.84 -5.58 6.10
CA TYR A 31 -8.99 -5.99 5.27
C TYR A 31 -8.65 -7.07 4.22
N GLY A 32 -7.37 -7.34 3.98
CA GLY A 32 -6.91 -8.33 2.99
C GLY A 32 -6.67 -7.77 1.59
N THR A 33 -6.54 -6.46 1.44
CA THR A 33 -6.11 -5.84 0.18
C THR A 33 -4.66 -6.19 -0.10
N ASN A 34 -4.36 -6.62 -1.32
CA ASN A 34 -3.00 -6.99 -1.74
C ASN A 34 -2.16 -5.75 -2.09
N VAL A 35 -1.71 -5.02 -1.05
CA VAL A 35 -0.80 -3.88 -1.19
C VAL A 35 0.63 -4.40 -1.38
N VAL A 36 1.19 -4.23 -2.57
CA VAL A 36 2.48 -4.84 -2.94
C VAL A 36 3.67 -3.89 -2.85
N ALA A 37 3.42 -2.58 -2.87
CA ALA A 37 4.46 -1.57 -2.79
C ALA A 37 3.91 -0.22 -2.32
N GLY A 38 4.79 0.59 -1.74
CA GLY A 38 4.52 2.01 -1.51
C GLY A 38 5.57 2.88 -2.19
N VAL A 39 5.24 4.15 -2.40
CA VAL A 39 6.15 5.12 -3.03
C VAL A 39 6.27 6.36 -2.16
N THR A 40 7.48 6.81 -1.91
CA THR A 40 7.74 8.17 -1.39
C THR A 40 9.11 8.65 -1.89
N PRO A 41 9.18 9.77 -2.63
CA PRO A 41 10.44 10.30 -3.15
C PRO A 41 11.50 10.45 -2.04
N GLY A 42 12.69 9.90 -2.29
CA GLY A 42 13.82 9.96 -1.35
C GLY A 42 13.76 8.94 -0.20
N LYS A 43 12.76 8.06 -0.15
CA LYS A 43 12.63 7.01 0.88
C LYS A 43 12.70 5.59 0.33
N GLY A 44 13.19 5.41 -0.90
CA GLY A 44 13.39 4.09 -1.50
C GLY A 44 14.29 3.19 -0.65
N GLY A 45 13.95 1.90 -0.59
CA GLY A 45 14.65 0.89 0.21
C GLY A 45 14.15 0.77 1.65
N GLN A 46 13.24 1.63 2.09
CA GLN A 46 12.57 1.51 3.39
C GLN A 46 11.41 0.50 3.32
N THR A 47 10.81 0.22 4.47
CA THR A 47 9.60 -0.60 4.61
C THR A 47 8.61 0.11 5.52
N VAL A 48 7.33 0.09 5.16
CA VAL A 48 6.22 0.60 5.98
C VAL A 48 5.18 -0.49 6.11
N LEU A 49 4.84 -0.89 7.34
CA LEU A 49 3.85 -1.95 7.62
C LEU A 49 4.17 -3.29 6.90
N GLY A 50 5.46 -3.59 6.72
CA GLY A 50 5.91 -4.76 5.96
C GLY A 50 5.87 -4.61 4.43
N VAL A 51 5.39 -3.48 3.91
CA VAL A 51 5.34 -3.16 2.48
C VAL A 51 6.62 -2.42 2.05
N PRO A 52 7.34 -2.87 0.99
CA PRO A 52 8.54 -2.20 0.51
C PRO A 52 8.23 -0.84 -0.10
N VAL A 53 9.12 0.14 0.14
CA VAL A 53 9.01 1.50 -0.40
C VAL A 53 10.05 1.73 -1.49
N PHE A 54 9.61 2.36 -2.58
CA PHE A 54 10.42 2.76 -3.73
C PHE A 54 10.48 4.29 -3.88
#